data_AF-A0A7D5QBY5-F1
#
_entry.id   AF-A0A7D5QBY5-F1
#
_cell.length_a   1.000
_cell.length_b   1.000
_cell.length_c   1.000
_cell.angle_alpha   90.00
_cell.angle_beta   90.00
_cell.angle_gamma   90.00
#
_symmetry.space_group_name_H-M   'P 1'
#
loop_
_entity.id
_entity.type
_entity.pdbx_description
1 polymer ?
#
loop_
_entity_poly.entity_id
_entity_poly.type
_entity_poly.pdbx_seq_one_letter_code
_entity_poly.pdbx_strand_id
1 'polypeptide(L)'
;MSTERRIPDRLVGPLGGLSLLVGLASIVLAYIFIIIGTTLYFDMNGLDGVTRTDSIIVLVTGVLLVGVAYAGYKGFMRFAT
;
A
#
# COMPACT_ATOMS: atom_id res chain seq x y z
N MET A 1 0.87 30.41 -17.80
CA MET A 1 -0.51 29.90 -17.65
C MET A 1 -0.46 28.63 -16.82
N SER A 2 -0.96 28.70 -15.58
CA SER A 2 -0.94 27.58 -14.64
C SER A 2 -1.97 26.52 -15.05
N THR A 3 -1.53 25.30 -15.32
CA THR A 3 -2.35 24.11 -15.65
C THR A 3 -3.09 23.53 -14.43
N GLU A 4 -3.12 24.25 -13.33
CA GLU A 4 -3.52 23.79 -11.99
C GLU A 4 -5.05 23.67 -11.80
N ARG A 5 -5.84 24.06 -12.81
CA ARG A 5 -7.30 23.98 -12.79
C ARG A 5 -7.88 22.85 -13.66
N ARG A 6 -7.26 21.66 -13.63
CA ARG A 6 -7.75 20.48 -14.38
C ARG A 6 -8.78 19.61 -13.66
N ILE A 7 -8.96 19.78 -12.34
CA ILE A 7 -9.85 18.94 -11.55
C ILE A 7 -11.00 19.82 -11.05
N PRO A 8 -12.26 19.48 -11.37
CA PRO A 8 -13.43 20.19 -10.87
C PRO A 8 -13.48 20.16 -9.34
N ASP A 9 -13.79 21.30 -8.72
CA ASP A 9 -13.80 21.46 -7.24
C ASP A 9 -14.69 20.42 -6.53
N ARG A 10 -15.75 19.95 -7.20
CA ARG A 10 -16.66 18.90 -6.68
C ARG A 10 -16.00 17.51 -6.51
N LEU A 11 -14.94 17.23 -7.27
CA LEU A 11 -14.25 15.94 -7.28
C LEU A 11 -13.07 15.89 -6.31
N VAL A 12 -12.59 17.04 -5.85
CA VAL A 12 -11.42 17.17 -4.98
C VAL A 12 -11.62 16.42 -3.65
N GLY A 13 -12.76 16.64 -2.97
CA GLY A 13 -13.10 15.94 -1.73
C GLY A 13 -13.19 14.41 -1.88
N PRO A 14 -13.99 13.88 -2.82
CA PRO A 14 -14.06 12.44 -3.09
C PRO A 14 -12.72 11.82 -3.47
N LEU A 15 -11.90 12.48 -4.29
CA LEU A 15 -10.58 12.00 -4.68
C LEU A 15 -9.61 11.94 -3.50
N GLY A 16 -9.65 12.93 -2.60
CA GLY A 16 -8.92 12.90 -1.33
C GLY A 16 -9.34 11.69 -0.50
N GLY A 17 -10.64 11.54 -0.24
CA GLY A 17 -11.17 10.41 0.55
C GLY A 17 -10.80 9.04 -0.02
N LEU A 18 -10.91 8.85 -1.34
CA LEU A 18 -10.51 7.61 -2.01
C LEU A 18 -9.00 7.37 -1.90
N SER A 19 -8.17 8.41 -2.06
CA SER A 19 -6.71 8.30 -1.91
C SER A 19 -6.32 7.86 -0.50
N LEU A 20 -7.00 8.38 0.53
CA LEU A 20 -6.80 7.97 1.91
C LEU A 20 -7.24 6.52 2.14
N LEU A 21 -8.40 6.12 1.61
CA LEU A 21 -8.90 4.75 1.68
C LEU A 21 -7.92 3.77 1.05
N VAL A 22 -7.40 4.07 -0.14
CA VAL A 22 -6.37 3.27 -0.82
C VAL A 22 -5.11 3.21 0.03
N GLY A 23 -4.69 4.34 0.61
CA GLY A 23 -3.53 4.39 1.50
C GLY A 23 -3.67 3.47 2.72
N LEU A 24 -4.82 3.54 3.39
CA LEU A 24 -5.14 2.72 4.57
C LEU A 24 -5.29 1.24 4.24
N ALA A 25 -6.00 0.89 3.16
CA ALA A 25 -6.11 -0.49 2.73
C ALA A 25 -4.73 -1.07 2.40
N SER A 26 -3.90 -0.29 1.72
CA SER A 26 -2.55 -0.71 1.34
C SER A 26 -1.64 -0.93 2.55
N ILE A 27 -1.69 -0.10 3.59
CA ILE A 27 -0.84 -0.30 4.79
C ILE A 27 -1.28 -1.53 5.60
N VAL A 28 -2.58 -1.81 5.66
CA VAL A 28 -3.11 -3.02 6.30
C VAL A 28 -2.63 -4.27 5.56
N LEU A 29 -2.73 -4.28 4.23
CA LEU A 29 -2.22 -5.38 3.42
C LEU A 29 -0.70 -5.51 3.55
N ALA A 30 0.04 -4.40 3.55
CA ALA A 30 1.49 -4.40 3.75
C ALA A 30 1.87 -5.09 5.07
N TYR A 31 1.20 -4.74 6.17
CA TYR A 31 1.42 -5.37 7.47
C TYR A 31 1.18 -6.89 7.43
N ILE A 32 0.06 -7.33 6.84
CA ILE A 32 -0.26 -8.75 6.71
C ILE A 32 0.83 -9.48 5.93
N PHE A 33 1.25 -8.93 4.78
CA PHE A 33 2.28 -9.54 3.94
C PHE A 33 3.65 -9.57 4.61
N ILE A 34 4.02 -8.53 5.35
CA ILE A 34 5.29 -8.50 6.08
C ILE A 34 5.30 -9.57 7.17
N ILE A 35 4.23 -9.67 7.96
CA ILE A 35 4.13 -10.68 9.02
C ILE A 35 4.14 -12.10 8.42
N ILE A 36 3.29 -12.36 7.43
CA ILE A 36 3.25 -13.67 6.76
C ILE A 36 4.60 -13.99 6.13
N GLY A 37 5.17 -13.08 5.34
CA GLY A 37 6.46 -13.28 4.67
C GLY A 37 7.60 -13.53 5.66
N THR A 38 7.59 -12.87 6.83
CA THR A 38 8.56 -13.11 7.89
C THR A 38 8.38 -14.51 8.50
N THR A 39 7.16 -14.90 8.84
CA THR A 39 6.83 -16.25 9.34
C THR A 39 7.21 -17.33 8.33
N LEU A 40 7.01 -17.08 7.03
CA LEU A 40 7.41 -17.98 5.96
C LEU A 40 8.94 -18.09 5.86
N TYR A 41 9.64 -16.96 5.91
CA TYR A 41 11.10 -16.93 5.79
C TYR A 41 11.83 -17.67 6.92
N PHE A 42 11.28 -17.62 8.14
CA PHE A 42 11.81 -18.30 9.32
C PHE A 42 11.25 -19.71 9.53
N ASP A 43 10.48 -20.24 8.57
CA ASP A 43 9.90 -21.59 8.64
C ASP A 43 9.01 -21.82 9.88
N MET A 44 8.35 -20.75 10.36
CA MET A 44 7.50 -20.76 11.55
C MET A 44 6.05 -21.20 11.25
N ASN A 45 5.81 -21.73 10.06
CA ASN A 45 4.47 -21.96 9.49
C ASN A 45 4.09 -23.44 9.39
N GLY A 46 5.06 -24.37 9.47
CA GLY A 46 4.83 -25.81 9.37
C GLY A 46 4.34 -26.29 8.00
N LEU A 47 4.53 -25.49 6.94
CA LEU A 47 4.14 -25.80 5.57
C LEU A 47 5.34 -26.35 4.80
N ASP A 48 5.22 -27.59 4.35
CA ASP A 48 6.20 -28.19 3.46
C ASP A 48 6.07 -27.62 2.02
N GLY A 49 7.20 -27.35 1.38
CA GLY A 49 7.26 -26.94 -0.02
C GLY A 49 7.25 -25.44 -0.28
N VAL A 50 7.22 -24.59 0.76
CA VAL A 50 7.43 -23.14 0.61
C VAL A 50 8.92 -22.85 0.61
N THR A 51 9.43 -22.27 -0.47
CA THR A 51 10.86 -21.93 -0.53
C THR A 51 11.15 -20.57 0.13
N ARG A 52 12.41 -20.35 0.51
CA ARG A 52 12.85 -19.02 0.98
C ARG A 52 12.63 -17.94 -0.08
N THR A 53 12.75 -18.28 -1.36
CA THR A 53 12.49 -17.36 -2.46
C THR A 53 11.02 -16.92 -2.47
N ASP A 54 10.08 -17.84 -2.29
CA ASP A 54 8.65 -17.52 -2.20
C ASP A 54 8.36 -16.58 -1.03
N SER A 55 9.01 -16.83 0.11
CA SER A 55 8.92 -15.99 1.31
C SER A 55 9.44 -14.58 1.08
N ILE A 56 10.57 -14.44 0.37
CA ILE A 56 11.15 -13.14 0.00
C ILE A 56 10.22 -12.39 -0.95
N ILE A 57 9.58 -13.07 -1.91
CA ILE A 57 8.61 -12.45 -2.82
C ILE A 57 7.44 -11.85 -2.03
N VAL A 58 6.91 -12.58 -1.04
CA VAL A 58 5.83 -12.08 -0.16
C VAL A 58 6.30 -10.86 0.64
N LEU A 59 7.50 -10.90 1.21
CA LEU A 59 8.09 -9.77 1.93
C LEU A 59 8.25 -8.53 1.05
N VAL A 60 8.83 -8.69 -0.14
CA VAL A 60 9.04 -7.60 -1.10
C VAL A 60 7.68 -7.01 -1.52
N THR A 61 6.68 -7.85 -1.74
CA THR A 61 5.31 -7.40 -2.05
C THR A 61 4.74 -6.55 -0.91
N GLY A 62 4.94 -6.96 0.35
CA GLY A 62 4.56 -6.17 1.52
C GLY A 62 5.25 -4.80 1.56
N VAL A 63 6.55 -4.73 1.27
CA VAL A 63 7.31 -3.47 1.19
C VAL A 63 6.80 -2.57 0.07
N LEU A 64 6.49 -3.11 -1.10
CA LEU A 64 5.92 -2.33 -2.20
C LEU A 64 4.56 -1.73 -1.83
N LEU A 65 3.74 -2.46 -1.07
CA LEU A 65 2.46 -1.95 -0.55
C LEU A 65 2.64 -0.80 0.45
N VAL A 66 3.77 -0.72 1.17
CA VAL A 66 4.10 0.48 1.96
C VAL A 66 4.31 1.69 1.05
N GLY A 67 4.96 1.49 -0.10
CA GLY A 67 5.11 2.55 -1.12
C GLY A 67 3.77 3.03 -1.67
N VAL A 68 2.84 2.10 -1.95
CA VAL A 68 1.46 2.43 -2.38
C VAL A 68 0.70 3.16 -1.27
N ALA A 69 0.87 2.74 -0.01
CA ALA A 69 0.26 3.43 1.14
C ALA A 69 0.74 4.88 1.25
N TYR A 70 2.05 5.10 1.10
CA TYR A 70 2.64 6.43 1.08
C TYR A 70 2.12 7.28 -0.10
N ALA A 71 1.98 6.69 -1.29
CA ALA A 71 1.39 7.37 -2.44
C ALA A 71 -0.07 7.77 -2.20
N GLY A 72 -0.87 6.89 -1.58
CA GLY A 72 -2.25 7.19 -1.17
C GLY A 72 -2.34 8.35 -0.17
N TYR A 73 -1.47 8.35 0.85
CA TYR A 73 -1.36 9.44 1.81
C TYR A 73 -0.96 10.77 1.15
N LYS A 74 0.02 10.74 0.24
CA LYS A 74 0.44 11.92 -0.53
C LYS A 74 -0.68 12.42 -1.45
N GLY A 75 -1.45 11.52 -2.05
CA GLY A 75 -2.65 11.85 -2.83
C GLY A 75 -3.70 12.54 -1.98
N PHE A 76 -3.97 12.01 -0.78
CA PHE A 76 -4.88 12.64 0.18
C PHE A 76 -4.44 14.06 0.54
N MET A 77 -3.18 14.26 0.95
CA MET A 77 -2.68 15.61 1.28
C MET A 77 -2.82 16.60 0.12
N ARG A 78 -2.63 16.14 -1.12
CA ARG A 78 -2.76 16.97 -2.32
C ARG A 78 -4.20 17.39 -2.62
N PHE A 79 -5.19 16.60 -2.23
CA PHE A 79 -6.61 16.87 -2.52
C PHE A 79 -7.42 17.32 -1.30
N ALA A 80 -6.88 17.19 -0.10
CA ALA A 80 -7.52 17.63 1.14
C ALA A 80 -7.16 19.07 1.53
N THR A 81 -6.22 19.70 0.81
CA THR A 81 -5.81 21.10 0.97
C THR A 81 -6.37 21.93 -0.17
#